data_AF-A0A0S8BS98-F1
#
_entry.id   AF-A0A0S8BS98-F1
#
_cell.length_a   1.000
_cell.length_b   1.000
_cell.length_c   1.000
_cell.angle_alpha   90.00
_cell.angle_beta   90.00
_cell.angle_gamma   90.00
#
_symmetry.space_group_name_H-M   'P 1'
#
loop_
_entity.id
_entity.type
_entity.pdbx_description
1 polymer ?
#
loop_
_entity_poly.entity_id
_entity_poly.type
_entity_poly.pdbx_seq_one_letter_code
_entity_poly.pdbx_strand_id
1 'polypeptide(L)'
;MPLSTKRLCPAGYQCIAEVGWAVGIDFSYRWGNGIGLGFGYELWLLSANGVYEITVPQAFMGLLEYSFLPHRATHPLIRARGGFLMLGPSFRVATIGGTAELGAGAEVELSSTTLVSFLVTGNVLRTQAFTTSADGALRATDHALDATLVLRIGFRFLL
;
A
#
# COMPACT_ATOMS: atom_id res chain seq x y z
N MET A 1 -15.79 -20.00 22.34
CA MET A 1 -16.38 -18.82 21.68
C MET A 1 -16.21 -19.00 20.18
N PRO A 2 -17.27 -19.03 19.36
CA PRO A 2 -17.09 -19.07 17.93
C PRO A 2 -16.59 -17.69 17.47
N LEU A 3 -15.44 -17.66 16.79
CA LEU A 3 -14.94 -16.48 16.11
C LEU A 3 -15.99 -16.09 15.05
N SER A 4 -16.65 -14.96 15.27
CA SER A 4 -17.57 -14.36 14.30
C SER A 4 -16.79 -14.03 13.02
N THR A 5 -16.86 -14.90 12.02
CA THR A 5 -16.36 -14.69 10.65
C THR A 5 -17.26 -13.70 9.91
N LYS A 6 -17.35 -12.46 10.41
CA LYS A 6 -17.95 -11.37 9.64
C LYS A 6 -17.04 -11.13 8.44
N ARG A 7 -17.57 -11.41 7.25
CA ARG A 7 -16.92 -11.11 5.98
C ARG A 7 -16.58 -9.62 5.96
N LEU A 8 -15.32 -9.28 5.71
CA LEU A 8 -14.90 -7.90 5.43
C LEU A 8 -15.42 -7.43 4.05
N CYS A 9 -15.84 -8.37 3.20
CA CYS A 9 -16.46 -8.12 1.91
C CYS A 9 -17.99 -8.01 2.02
N PRO A 10 -18.63 -7.11 1.27
CA PRO A 10 -20.08 -7.11 1.09
C PRO A 10 -20.56 -8.47 0.58
N ALA A 11 -21.77 -8.89 0.96
CA ALA A 11 -22.34 -10.15 0.50
C ALA A 11 -22.39 -10.19 -1.04
N GLY A 12 -21.75 -11.18 -1.64
CA GLY A 12 -21.68 -11.37 -3.10
C GLY A 12 -20.35 -11.00 -3.75
N TYR A 13 -19.41 -10.36 -3.03
CA TYR A 13 -18.11 -9.95 -3.57
C TYR A 13 -16.96 -10.80 -3.00
N GLN A 14 -16.04 -11.23 -3.88
CA GLN A 14 -14.77 -11.84 -3.49
C GLN A 14 -13.73 -10.71 -3.37
N CYS A 15 -13.29 -10.36 -2.14
CA CYS A 15 -12.22 -9.38 -1.99
C CYS A 15 -10.88 -9.97 -2.45
N ILE A 16 -10.08 -9.14 -3.10
CA ILE A 16 -8.74 -9.50 -3.58
C ILE A 16 -7.73 -9.60 -2.41
N ALA A 17 -8.02 -8.98 -1.27
CA ALA A 17 -7.12 -8.89 -0.12
C ALA A 17 -7.84 -9.24 1.19
N GLU A 18 -7.38 -10.27 1.90
CA GLU A 18 -7.76 -10.49 3.30
C GLU A 18 -6.66 -10.07 4.26
N VAL A 19 -5.49 -10.67 4.12
CA VAL A 19 -4.30 -10.36 4.89
C VAL A 19 -3.10 -10.49 3.95
N GLY A 20 -2.13 -9.63 4.13
CA GLY A 20 -0.90 -9.66 3.36
C GLY A 20 0.19 -8.83 3.99
N TRP A 21 1.33 -8.80 3.31
CA TRP A 21 2.44 -7.91 3.65
C TRP A 21 2.94 -7.26 2.37
N ALA A 22 3.61 -6.13 2.52
CA ALA A 22 4.21 -5.43 1.40
C ALA A 22 5.64 -5.02 1.74
N VAL A 23 6.49 -4.98 0.73
CA VAL A 23 7.85 -4.45 0.81
C VAL A 23 8.02 -3.44 -0.30
N GLY A 24 8.61 -2.30 0.02
CA GLY A 24 8.83 -1.25 -0.95
C GLY A 24 10.06 -0.43 -0.64
N ILE A 25 10.45 0.37 -1.64
CA ILE A 25 11.54 1.33 -1.56
C ILE A 25 10.96 2.67 -2.03
N ASP A 26 11.13 3.70 -1.22
CA ASP A 26 10.73 5.07 -1.53
C ASP A 26 11.99 5.96 -1.62
N PHE A 27 11.99 6.86 -2.58
CA PHE A 27 12.95 7.95 -2.71
C PHE A 27 12.21 9.26 -2.53
N SER A 28 12.65 10.10 -1.60
CA SER A 28 11.99 11.37 -1.30
C SER A 28 13.00 12.45 -0.98
N TYR A 29 12.69 13.67 -1.42
CA TYR A 29 13.40 14.87 -1.03
C TYR A 29 12.53 15.69 -0.08
N ARG A 30 13.11 16.14 1.05
CA ARG A 30 12.43 16.94 2.07
C ARG A 30 13.02 18.34 2.13
N TRP A 31 12.17 19.36 1.98
CA TRP A 31 12.54 20.75 2.16
C TRP A 31 12.52 21.14 3.64
N GLY A 32 13.23 22.22 4.00
CA GLY A 32 13.31 22.73 5.37
C GLY A 32 11.98 23.19 5.98
N ASN A 33 10.93 23.35 5.17
CA ASN A 33 9.57 23.64 5.63
C ASN A 33 8.77 22.37 6.03
N GLY A 34 9.39 21.19 6.00
CA GLY A 34 8.78 19.91 6.36
C GLY A 34 8.04 19.21 5.23
N ILE A 35 7.85 19.85 4.08
CA ILE A 35 7.26 19.20 2.89
C ILE A 35 8.28 18.21 2.34
N GLY A 36 7.81 17.02 1.96
CA GLY A 36 8.58 16.05 1.20
C GLY A 36 7.84 15.58 -0.06
N LEU A 37 8.57 15.44 -1.16
CA LEU A 37 8.06 14.87 -2.41
C LEU A 37 8.95 13.71 -2.83
N GLY A 38 8.35 12.70 -3.43
CA GLY A 38 9.08 11.51 -3.81
C GLY A 38 8.30 10.58 -4.72
N PHE A 39 8.92 9.44 -4.96
CA PHE A 39 8.31 8.31 -5.64
C PHE A 39 8.79 7.02 -5.00
N GLY A 40 8.05 5.95 -5.22
CA GLY A 40 8.39 4.65 -4.67
C GLY A 40 7.83 3.51 -5.47
N TYR A 41 8.38 2.35 -5.18
CA TYR A 41 7.95 1.09 -5.75
C TYR A 41 7.63 0.11 -4.63
N GLU A 42 6.50 -0.58 -4.74
CA GLU A 42 6.02 -1.48 -3.71
C GLU A 42 5.51 -2.80 -4.29
N LEU A 43 5.89 -3.88 -3.64
CA LEU A 43 5.45 -5.25 -3.91
C LEU A 43 4.57 -5.70 -2.77
N TRP A 44 3.35 -6.11 -3.09
CA TRP A 44 2.39 -6.63 -2.14
C TRP A 44 2.30 -8.14 -2.32
N LEU A 45 2.23 -8.89 -1.23
CA LEU A 45 1.84 -10.29 -1.25
C LEU A 45 0.54 -10.40 -0.49
N LEU A 46 -0.55 -10.56 -1.25
CA LEU A 46 -1.91 -10.64 -0.71
C LEU A 46 -2.38 -12.09 -0.77
N SER A 47 -2.95 -12.57 0.34
CA SER A 47 -3.77 -13.77 0.33
C SER A 47 -5.19 -13.42 -0.10
N ALA A 48 -5.69 -14.11 -1.12
CA ALA A 48 -7.08 -14.04 -1.56
C ALA A 48 -7.86 -15.22 -0.97
N ASN A 49 -9.10 -14.98 -0.56
CA ASN A 49 -9.95 -15.97 0.13
C ASN A 49 -10.53 -17.05 -0.79
N GLY A 50 -9.82 -17.40 -1.86
CA GLY A 50 -10.23 -18.34 -2.89
C GLY A 50 -9.01 -18.97 -3.56
N VAL A 51 -8.66 -20.17 -3.10
CA VAL A 51 -7.86 -21.20 -3.78
C VAL A 51 -6.51 -20.71 -4.35
N TYR A 52 -5.50 -20.62 -3.47
CA TYR A 52 -4.07 -20.79 -3.79
C TYR A 52 -3.36 -19.82 -4.75
N GLU A 53 -3.92 -18.67 -5.12
CA GLU A 53 -3.19 -17.70 -5.96
C GLU A 53 -2.62 -16.56 -5.10
N ILE A 54 -1.31 -16.63 -4.79
CA ILE A 54 -0.58 -15.46 -4.28
C ILE A 54 -0.58 -14.43 -5.39
N THR A 55 -1.40 -13.40 -5.23
CA THR A 55 -1.41 -12.29 -6.17
C THR A 55 -0.34 -11.30 -5.71
N VAL A 56 0.52 -10.89 -6.64
CA VAL A 56 1.61 -9.95 -6.36
C VAL A 56 1.32 -8.60 -7.03
N PRO A 57 0.56 -7.70 -6.40
CA PRO A 57 0.45 -6.34 -6.87
C PRO A 57 1.79 -5.61 -6.83
N GLN A 58 2.15 -4.98 -7.94
CA GLN A 58 3.33 -4.14 -8.12
C GLN A 58 2.85 -2.70 -8.31
N ALA A 59 3.22 -1.80 -7.41
CA ALA A 59 2.74 -0.42 -7.41
C ALA A 59 3.88 0.57 -7.61
N PHE A 60 3.69 1.50 -8.54
CA PHE A 60 4.53 2.70 -8.71
C PHE A 60 3.78 3.89 -8.15
N MET A 61 4.34 4.53 -7.12
CA MET A 61 3.65 5.53 -6.32
C MET A 61 4.39 6.86 -6.38
N GLY A 62 3.67 7.94 -6.65
CA GLY A 62 4.08 9.27 -6.23
C GLY A 62 3.82 9.44 -4.74
N LEU A 63 4.67 10.20 -4.06
CA LEU A 63 4.63 10.43 -2.62
C LEU A 63 4.67 11.92 -2.33
N LEU A 64 3.72 12.36 -1.49
CA LEU A 64 3.70 13.67 -0.86
C LEU A 64 3.61 13.46 0.65
N GLU A 65 4.50 14.09 1.39
CA GLU A 65 4.50 14.03 2.84
C GLU A 65 4.69 15.41 3.46
N TYR A 66 4.22 15.55 4.69
CA TYR A 66 4.45 16.72 5.50
C TYR A 66 4.83 16.28 6.91
N SER A 67 6.04 16.67 7.32
CA SER A 67 6.61 16.38 8.63
C SER A 67 6.49 17.60 9.53
N PHE A 68 5.81 17.43 10.67
CA PHE A 68 5.62 18.46 11.67
C PHE A 68 6.82 18.53 12.62
N LEU A 69 7.09 19.72 13.14
CA LEU A 69 8.12 19.97 14.15
C LEU A 69 9.53 19.45 13.77
N PRO A 70 10.07 19.77 12.58
CA PRO A 70 11.28 19.17 11.97
C PRO A 70 12.61 19.34 12.75
N HIS A 71 12.55 19.91 13.96
CA HIS A 71 13.71 20.17 14.83
C HIS A 71 13.68 19.32 16.11
N ARG A 72 12.77 18.34 16.21
CA ARG A 72 12.64 17.46 17.38
C ARG A 72 12.99 16.04 16.98
N ALA A 73 13.61 15.26 17.87
CA ALA A 73 13.91 13.85 17.58
C ALA A 73 12.68 12.99 17.17
N THR A 74 11.46 13.44 17.46
CA THR A 74 10.22 12.80 16.99
C THR A 74 9.36 13.79 16.22
N HIS A 75 9.00 13.39 15.00
CA HIS A 75 8.30 14.19 14.02
C HIS A 75 6.97 13.54 13.67
N PRO A 76 5.82 14.09 14.09
CA PRO A 76 4.54 13.68 13.53
C PRO A 76 4.56 13.87 12.01
N LEU A 77 3.96 12.96 11.26
CA LEU A 77 3.96 13.01 9.80
C LEU A 77 2.58 12.69 9.25
N ILE A 78 2.23 13.34 8.14
CA ILE A 78 1.13 12.91 7.26
C ILE A 78 1.70 12.58 5.89
N ARG A 79 1.11 11.58 5.24
CA ARG A 79 1.55 11.10 3.94
C ARG A 79 0.37 10.79 3.05
N ALA A 80 0.44 11.28 1.82
CA ALA A 80 -0.41 10.91 0.71
C ALA A 80 0.46 10.22 -0.34
N ARG A 81 -0.02 9.10 -0.89
CA ARG A 81 0.60 8.45 -2.04
C ARG A 81 -0.45 8.12 -3.06
N GLY A 82 -0.06 8.06 -4.31
CA GLY A 82 -0.97 7.63 -5.37
C GLY A 82 -0.20 7.25 -6.61
N GLY A 83 -0.75 6.33 -7.38
CA GLY A 83 -0.11 5.92 -8.60
C GLY A 83 -0.73 4.70 -9.24
N PHE A 84 0.11 3.99 -9.97
CA PHE A 84 -0.26 2.93 -10.88
C PHE A 84 0.01 1.57 -10.28
N LEU A 85 -0.91 0.64 -10.51
CA LEU A 85 -0.84 -0.74 -10.04
C LEU A 85 -0.77 -1.68 -11.24
N MET A 86 0.12 -2.67 -11.19
CA MET A 86 0.09 -3.86 -12.04
C MET A 86 -0.22 -5.06 -11.18
N LEU A 87 -1.09 -5.92 -11.68
CA LEU A 87 -1.52 -7.11 -10.95
C LEU A 87 -1.44 -8.33 -11.86
N GLY A 88 -0.96 -9.44 -11.30
CA GLY A 88 -1.09 -10.74 -11.91
C GLY A 88 -0.30 -11.82 -11.17
N PRO A 89 -0.37 -13.06 -11.67
CA PRO A 89 0.26 -14.20 -11.02
C PRO A 89 1.77 -14.23 -11.26
N SER A 90 2.54 -14.55 -10.22
CA SER A 90 3.99 -14.84 -10.33
C SER A 90 4.78 -13.80 -11.13
N PHE A 91 4.59 -12.50 -10.82
CA PHE A 91 5.22 -11.35 -11.48
C PHE A 91 4.85 -11.11 -12.96
N ARG A 92 3.91 -11.87 -13.52
CA ARG A 92 3.33 -11.56 -14.83
C ARG A 92 2.22 -10.53 -14.69
N VAL A 93 2.14 -9.59 -15.62
CA VAL A 93 1.09 -8.56 -15.63
C VAL A 93 -0.13 -9.11 -16.36
N ALA A 94 -1.24 -9.27 -15.63
CA ALA A 94 -2.54 -9.69 -16.16
C ALA A 94 -3.53 -8.52 -16.27
N THR A 95 -3.40 -7.53 -15.39
CA THR A 95 -4.21 -6.30 -15.41
C THR A 95 -3.44 -5.12 -14.86
N ILE A 96 -4.03 -3.95 -15.06
CA ILE A 96 -3.53 -2.67 -14.60
C ILE A 96 -4.60 -1.94 -13.80
N GLY A 97 -4.17 -1.01 -12.97
CA GLY A 97 -5.04 -0.29 -12.07
C GLY A 97 -4.41 0.96 -11.50
N GLY A 98 -5.14 1.55 -10.57
CA GLY A 98 -4.67 2.66 -9.76
C GLY A 98 -4.77 2.33 -8.28
N THR A 99 -3.95 2.99 -7.49
CA THR A 99 -4.04 2.96 -6.03
C THR A 99 -3.80 4.35 -5.49
N ALA A 100 -4.47 4.66 -4.38
CA ALA A 100 -4.27 5.87 -3.62
C ALA A 100 -4.21 5.51 -2.13
N GLU A 101 -3.41 6.26 -1.40
CA GLU A 101 -3.14 6.02 0.00
C GLU A 101 -3.08 7.34 0.75
N LEU A 102 -3.67 7.36 1.94
CA LEU A 102 -3.56 8.45 2.88
C LEU A 102 -3.30 7.87 4.27
N GLY A 103 -2.38 8.48 5.01
CA GLY A 103 -2.20 8.13 6.41
C GLY A 103 -1.39 9.13 7.20
N ALA A 104 -1.25 8.80 8.46
CA ALA A 104 -0.53 9.60 9.44
C ALA A 104 0.30 8.71 10.35
N GLY A 105 1.30 9.30 10.98
CA GLY A 105 2.26 8.56 11.76
C GLY A 105 3.29 9.46 12.43
N ALA A 106 4.43 8.88 12.76
CA ALA A 106 5.58 9.60 13.27
C ALA A 106 6.89 9.02 12.76
N GLU A 107 7.89 9.88 12.64
CA GLU A 107 9.29 9.50 12.44
C GLU A 107 10.07 9.77 13.72
N VAL A 108 11.02 8.89 14.00
CA VAL A 108 11.95 9.01 15.11
C VAL A 108 13.36 9.01 14.53
N GLU A 109 14.13 10.03 14.87
CA GLU A 109 15.56 10.11 14.56
C GLU A 109 16.32 9.10 15.42
N LEU A 110 17.03 8.16 14.78
CA LEU A 110 17.95 7.24 15.46
C LEU A 110 19.37 7.80 15.46
N SER A 111 19.75 8.52 14.40
CA SER A 111 21.06 9.14 14.23
C SER A 111 20.92 10.37 13.32
N SER A 112 22.03 11.07 13.07
CA SER A 112 22.07 12.19 12.13
C SER A 112 21.78 11.81 10.68
N THR A 113 21.75 10.51 10.35
CA THR A 113 21.54 10.00 8.99
C THR A 113 20.41 9.00 8.88
N THR A 114 19.80 8.58 9.99
CA THR A 114 18.81 7.48 9.98
C THR A 114 17.57 7.85 10.78
N LEU A 115 16.41 7.66 10.16
CA LEU A 115 15.11 7.74 10.82
C LEU A 115 14.37 6.41 10.69
N VAL A 116 13.54 6.11 11.68
CA VAL A 116 12.52 5.07 11.60
C VAL A 116 11.15 5.74 11.54
N SER A 117 10.32 5.31 10.61
CA SER A 117 8.96 5.80 10.42
C SER A 117 7.93 4.73 10.77
N PHE A 118 6.86 5.15 11.43
CA PHE A 118 5.69 4.34 11.74
C PHE A 118 4.45 5.07 11.24
N LEU A 119 3.67 4.46 10.33
CA LEU A 119 2.44 5.05 9.80
C LEU A 119 1.30 4.05 9.83
N VAL A 120 0.09 4.58 10.03
CA VAL A 120 -1.16 3.88 9.73
C VAL A 120 -1.79 4.55 8.52
N THR A 121 -2.05 3.77 7.47
CA THR A 121 -2.55 4.29 6.19
C THR A 121 -3.78 3.53 5.74
N GLY A 122 -4.79 4.26 5.26
CA GLY A 122 -5.87 3.69 4.46
C GLY A 122 -5.45 3.69 2.99
N ASN A 123 -5.52 2.53 2.35
CA ASN A 123 -5.21 2.35 0.95
C ASN A 123 -6.47 1.92 0.20
N VAL A 124 -6.70 2.54 -0.96
CA VAL A 124 -7.74 2.13 -1.89
C VAL A 124 -7.09 1.71 -3.20
N LEU A 125 -7.57 0.60 -3.75
CA LEU A 125 -7.09 0.06 -5.02
C LEU A 125 -8.25 -0.23 -5.96
N ARG A 126 -7.98 -0.09 -7.26
CA ARG A 126 -8.93 -0.36 -8.31
C ARG A 126 -8.21 -0.90 -9.54
N THR A 127 -8.67 -2.03 -10.06
CA THR A 127 -8.13 -2.64 -11.28
C THR A 127 -9.15 -2.66 -12.41
N GLN A 128 -8.67 -2.79 -13.64
CA GLN A 128 -9.53 -3.16 -14.77
C GLN A 128 -9.96 -4.62 -14.65
N ALA A 129 -11.08 -4.97 -15.28
CA ALA A 129 -11.56 -6.35 -15.33
C ALA A 129 -10.52 -7.25 -16.00
N PHE A 130 -10.34 -8.46 -15.47
CA PHE A 130 -9.33 -9.39 -15.97
C PHE A 130 -9.71 -10.83 -15.68
N THR A 131 -9.15 -11.75 -16.47
CA THR A 131 -9.35 -13.19 -16.29
C THR A 131 -8.15 -13.78 -15.58
N THR A 132 -8.39 -14.52 -14.50
CA THR A 132 -7.33 -15.25 -13.81
C THR A 132 -6.95 -16.50 -14.59
N SER A 133 -5.65 -16.72 -14.81
CA SER A 133 -5.18 -17.86 -15.63
C SER A 133 -5.32 -19.21 -14.93
N ALA A 134 -5.44 -19.22 -13.61
CA ALA A 134 -5.55 -20.45 -12.82
C ALA A 134 -6.92 -21.14 -12.94
N ASP A 135 -8.00 -20.36 -13.00
CA ASP A 135 -9.39 -20.84 -12.98
C ASP A 135 -10.24 -20.33 -14.17
N GLY A 136 -9.70 -19.43 -14.99
CA GLY A 136 -10.42 -18.81 -16.11
C GLY A 136 -11.54 -17.87 -15.66
N ALA A 137 -11.60 -17.49 -14.39
CA ALA A 137 -12.67 -16.66 -13.85
C ALA A 137 -12.46 -15.17 -14.18
N LEU A 138 -13.54 -14.48 -14.55
CA LEU A 138 -13.53 -13.03 -14.76
C LEU A 138 -13.67 -12.32 -13.41
N ARG A 139 -12.73 -11.41 -13.12
CA ARG A 139 -12.65 -10.64 -11.88
C ARG A 139 -12.70 -9.14 -12.16
N ALA A 140 -13.05 -8.35 -11.13
CA ALA A 140 -13.12 -6.88 -11.17
C ALA A 140 -14.07 -6.30 -12.26
N THR A 141 -15.14 -7.02 -12.62
CA THR A 141 -16.12 -6.62 -13.65
C THR A 141 -16.86 -5.34 -13.33
N ASP A 142 -17.18 -5.13 -12.06
CA ASP A 142 -17.99 -3.97 -11.62
C ASP A 142 -17.11 -2.77 -11.30
N HIS A 143 -15.80 -2.86 -11.57
CA HIS A 143 -14.81 -1.87 -11.16
C HIS A 143 -14.87 -1.50 -9.67
N ALA A 144 -15.18 -2.48 -8.83
CA ALA A 144 -15.26 -2.31 -7.40
C ALA A 144 -13.96 -1.70 -6.84
N LEU A 145 -14.11 -0.84 -5.85
CA LEU A 145 -13.01 -0.24 -5.12
C LEU A 145 -12.73 -1.09 -3.89
N ASP A 146 -11.54 -1.66 -3.82
CA ASP A 146 -11.07 -2.39 -2.65
C ASP A 146 -10.38 -1.42 -1.70
N ALA A 147 -10.67 -1.55 -0.41
CA ALA A 147 -10.07 -0.73 0.64
C ALA A 147 -9.34 -1.63 1.65
N THR A 148 -8.13 -1.22 2.03
CA THR A 148 -7.29 -1.93 2.99
C THR A 148 -6.70 -0.96 4.01
N LEU A 149 -6.49 -1.42 5.23
CA LEU A 149 -5.75 -0.69 6.25
C LEU A 149 -4.35 -1.30 6.36
N VAL A 150 -3.33 -0.46 6.31
CA VAL A 150 -1.93 -0.89 6.28
C VAL A 150 -1.17 -0.23 7.42
N LEU A 151 -0.42 -1.04 8.17
CA LEU A 151 0.61 -0.56 9.10
C LEU A 151 1.95 -0.56 8.37
N ARG A 152 2.58 0.61 8.27
CA ARG A 152 3.88 0.77 7.60
C ARG A 152 4.96 1.05 8.62
N ILE A 153 6.05 0.30 8.51
CA ILE A 153 7.27 0.51 9.28
C ILE A 153 8.42 0.61 8.28
N GLY A 154 9.22 1.66 8.35
CA GLY A 154 10.27 1.88 7.36
C GLY A 154 11.50 2.57 7.93
N PHE A 155 12.66 2.20 7.41
CA PHE A 155 13.93 2.87 7.64
C PHE A 155 14.17 3.90 6.54
N ARG A 156 14.61 5.09 6.94
CA ARG A 156 14.94 6.20 6.03
C ARG A 156 16.38 6.61 6.25
N PHE A 157 17.14 6.64 5.17
CA PHE A 157 18.52 7.08 5.17
C PHE A 157 18.58 8.47 4.54
N LEU A 158 19.05 9.44 5.30
CA LEU A 158 19.33 10.78 4.82
C LEU A 158 20.67 10.75 4.08
N LEU A 159 20.67 11.24 2.85
CA LEU A 159 21.84 11.38 1.98
C LEU A 159 22.24 12.85 1.89
#